data_AF-A0A7Y7PQG3-F1
#
_entry.id   AF-A0A7Y7PQG3-F1
#
_cell.length_a   1.000
_cell.length_b   1.000
_cell.length_c   1.000
_cell.angle_alpha   90.00
_cell.angle_beta   90.00
_cell.angle_gamma   90.00
#
_symmetry.space_group_name_H-M   'P 1'
#
loop_
_entity.id
_entity.type
_entity.pdbx_description
1 polymer ?
#
loop_
_entity_poly.entity_id
_entity_poly.type
_entity_poly.pdbx_seq_one_letter_code
_entity_poly.pdbx_strand_id
1 'polypeptide(L)'
;MRNPTVAAILGLMTLPLVASQCEEDLPQPVITVAAFTQAGTWYLSEYKTAGQITRADSIKDRFALRFAPDSSYRRILLSNSSETAGTWKLTGSHNRRLHLTDPTGDQQDFYVEAINAESLFLYRDRGGPAGSFMFKTVR
;
A
#
# COMPACT_ATOMS: atom_id res chain seq x y z
N MET A 1 73.19 -37.90 1.52
CA MET A 1 71.72 -38.04 1.61
C MET A 1 71.19 -36.72 2.15
N ARG A 2 70.53 -35.93 1.30
CA ARG A 2 70.02 -34.58 1.59
C ARG A 2 68.50 -34.68 1.68
N ASN A 3 67.91 -34.30 2.80
CA ASN A 3 66.46 -34.08 2.94
C ASN A 3 66.20 -32.59 3.21
N PRO A 4 65.23 -31.96 2.52
CA PRO A 4 64.95 -30.54 2.65
C PRO A 4 63.94 -30.22 3.76
N THR A 5 64.24 -29.21 4.58
CA THR A 5 63.27 -28.58 5.48
C THR A 5 62.52 -27.50 4.71
N VAL A 6 61.21 -27.69 4.60
CA VAL A 6 60.21 -26.77 4.06
C VAL A 6 59.93 -25.68 5.11
N ALA A 7 59.88 -24.42 4.70
CA ALA A 7 59.18 -23.37 5.43
C ALA A 7 58.34 -22.56 4.42
N ALA A 8 57.03 -22.77 4.50
CA ALA A 8 56.02 -22.10 3.68
C ALA A 8 55.75 -20.69 4.20
N ILE A 9 55.69 -19.73 3.29
CA ILE A 9 55.21 -18.36 3.52
C ILE A 9 53.70 -18.37 3.37
N LEU A 10 52.96 -18.00 4.42
CA LEU A 10 51.55 -17.63 4.35
C LEU A 10 51.35 -16.37 5.20
N GLY A 11 51.51 -15.22 4.56
CA GLY A 11 51.06 -13.94 5.10
C GLY A 11 49.53 -13.89 5.02
N LEU A 12 48.90 -13.82 6.19
CA LEU A 12 47.46 -13.58 6.37
C LEU A 12 47.08 -12.25 5.71
N MET A 13 46.19 -12.28 4.72
CA MET A 13 45.45 -11.10 4.28
C MET A 13 44.37 -10.80 5.31
N THR A 14 44.50 -9.67 6.02
CA THR A 14 43.46 -9.13 6.88
C THR A 14 42.37 -8.49 6.01
N LEU A 15 41.18 -9.08 6.03
CA LEU A 15 39.98 -8.51 5.41
C LEU A 15 39.51 -7.27 6.19
N PRO A 16 39.14 -6.16 5.52
CA PRO A 16 38.56 -5.02 6.19
C PRO A 16 37.15 -5.34 6.69
N LEU A 17 36.87 -4.87 7.89
CA LEU A 17 35.58 -4.89 8.57
C LEU A 17 34.56 -4.13 7.71
N VAL A 18 33.61 -4.85 7.09
CA VAL A 18 32.47 -4.22 6.43
C VAL A 18 31.57 -3.69 7.55
N ALA A 19 31.56 -2.37 7.72
CA ALA A 19 30.59 -1.71 8.58
C ALA A 19 29.18 -2.02 8.05
N SER A 20 28.39 -2.72 8.85
CA SER A 20 26.93 -2.78 8.69
C SER A 20 26.43 -1.34 8.65
N GLN A 21 26.09 -0.85 7.47
CA GLN A 21 25.26 0.34 7.35
C GLN A 21 23.94 0.04 8.06
N CYS A 22 23.69 0.73 9.17
CA CYS A 22 22.32 1.01 9.56
C CYS A 22 21.66 1.68 8.35
N GLU A 23 20.75 0.99 7.66
CA GLU A 23 19.73 1.68 6.88
C GLU A 23 18.96 2.54 7.89
N GLU A 24 19.33 3.81 7.96
CA GLU A 24 18.50 4.84 8.58
C GLU A 24 17.12 4.72 7.94
N ASP A 25 16.11 4.35 8.75
CA ASP A 25 14.71 4.31 8.33
C ASP A 25 14.33 5.72 7.89
N LEU A 26 14.41 5.98 6.58
CA LEU A 26 14.15 7.29 6.02
C LEU A 26 12.72 7.68 6.42
N PRO A 27 12.52 8.89 6.97
CA PRO A 27 11.19 9.30 7.42
C PRO A 27 10.20 9.20 6.27
N GLN A 28 9.17 8.36 6.45
CA GLN A 28 8.17 8.15 5.42
C GLN A 28 7.38 9.46 5.21
N PRO A 29 7.12 9.87 3.95
CA PRO A 29 6.33 11.07 3.69
C PRO A 29 4.92 10.90 4.26
N VAL A 30 4.41 11.97 4.87
CA VAL A 30 3.05 12.01 5.42
C VAL A 30 2.05 12.01 4.25
N ILE A 31 1.04 11.14 4.33
CA ILE A 31 -0.05 11.11 3.37
C ILE A 31 -1.01 12.27 3.64
N THR A 32 -1.36 13.02 2.59
CA THR A 32 -2.19 14.22 2.70
C THR A 32 -3.60 13.96 2.18
N VAL A 33 -4.57 14.75 2.65
CA VAL A 33 -5.95 14.75 2.11
C VAL A 33 -5.93 15.06 0.60
N ALA A 34 -5.07 16.00 0.18
CA ALA A 34 -4.94 16.40 -1.21
C ALA A 34 -4.61 15.23 -2.15
N ALA A 35 -3.76 14.28 -1.69
CA ALA A 35 -3.41 13.11 -2.49
C ALA A 35 -4.64 12.25 -2.85
N PHE A 36 -5.64 12.16 -1.97
CA PHE A 36 -6.88 11.42 -2.23
C PHE A 36 -7.88 12.20 -3.10
N THR A 37 -7.93 13.53 -2.95
CA THR A 37 -8.94 14.36 -3.61
C THR A 37 -8.53 14.85 -5.00
N GLN A 38 -7.22 14.84 -5.33
CA GLN A 38 -6.70 15.36 -6.60
C GLN A 38 -7.19 14.57 -7.83
N ALA A 39 -7.30 13.25 -7.71
CA ALA A 39 -7.68 12.35 -8.80
C ALA A 39 -9.17 12.42 -9.19
N GLY A 40 -10.01 13.01 -8.35
CA GLY A 40 -11.47 12.95 -8.49
C GLY A 40 -12.04 11.56 -8.17
N THR A 41 -11.73 10.54 -8.99
CA THR A 41 -12.28 9.19 -8.86
C THR A 41 -11.20 8.12 -8.92
N TRP A 42 -11.27 7.16 -8.00
CA TRP A 42 -10.41 6.00 -7.88
C TRP A 42 -11.17 4.74 -8.23
N TYR A 43 -10.91 4.14 -9.39
CA TYR A 43 -11.56 2.92 -9.87
C TYR A 43 -10.80 1.69 -9.35
N LEU A 44 -11.49 0.78 -8.65
CA LEU A 44 -10.88 -0.49 -8.24
C LEU A 44 -10.43 -1.23 -9.51
N SER A 45 -9.14 -1.53 -9.61
CA SER A 45 -8.53 -2.11 -10.82
C SER A 45 -8.03 -3.54 -10.58
N GLU A 46 -7.59 -3.83 -9.36
CA GLU A 46 -7.12 -5.14 -8.95
C GLU A 46 -7.37 -5.32 -7.46
N TYR A 47 -7.66 -6.54 -7.04
CA TYR A 47 -7.51 -6.93 -5.65
C TYR A 47 -6.84 -8.30 -5.53
N LYS A 48 -6.11 -8.51 -4.43
CA LYS A 48 -5.51 -9.79 -4.08
C LYS A 48 -6.02 -10.23 -2.71
N THR A 49 -6.72 -11.36 -2.66
CA THR A 49 -7.21 -11.98 -1.42
C THR A 49 -7.00 -13.48 -1.47
N ALA A 50 -6.68 -14.10 -0.34
CA ALA A 50 -6.43 -15.55 -0.26
C ALA A 50 -5.44 -16.07 -1.34
N GLY A 51 -4.43 -15.27 -1.68
CA GLY A 51 -3.42 -15.60 -2.69
C GLY A 51 -3.87 -15.45 -4.15
N GLN A 52 -5.15 -15.17 -4.41
CA GLN A 52 -5.69 -15.00 -5.76
C GLN A 52 -5.76 -13.53 -6.15
N ILE A 53 -5.41 -13.22 -7.40
CA ILE A 53 -5.51 -11.88 -7.96
C ILE A 53 -6.70 -11.82 -8.92
N THR A 54 -7.57 -10.84 -8.73
CA THR A 54 -8.70 -10.56 -9.63
C THR A 54 -8.57 -9.14 -10.17
N ARG A 55 -8.80 -8.95 -11.48
CA ARG A 55 -8.54 -7.70 -12.19
C ARG A 55 -9.75 -7.20 -12.97
N ALA A 56 -9.86 -5.88 -13.07
CA ALA A 56 -10.75 -5.15 -13.96
C ALA A 56 -12.15 -5.80 -14.05
N ASP A 57 -12.56 -6.20 -15.24
CA ASP A 57 -13.93 -6.67 -15.51
C ASP A 57 -14.24 -8.06 -14.90
N SER A 58 -13.24 -8.78 -14.41
CA SER A 58 -13.44 -10.00 -13.62
C SER A 58 -13.81 -9.72 -12.16
N ILE A 59 -13.74 -8.46 -11.72
CA ILE A 59 -14.13 -8.06 -10.36
C ILE A 59 -15.65 -7.97 -10.28
N LYS A 60 -16.26 -8.92 -9.58
CA LYS A 60 -17.68 -8.82 -9.21
C LYS A 60 -17.89 -7.59 -8.31
N ASP A 61 -19.00 -6.89 -8.53
CA ASP A 61 -19.39 -5.69 -7.77
C ASP A 61 -18.27 -4.62 -7.73
N ARG A 62 -17.53 -4.50 -8.84
CA ARG A 62 -16.47 -3.51 -9.04
C ARG A 62 -17.00 -2.13 -8.73
N PHE A 63 -16.26 -1.38 -7.93
CA PHE A 63 -16.66 -0.05 -7.48
C PHE A 63 -15.53 0.97 -7.65
N ALA A 64 -15.90 2.25 -7.55
CA ALA A 64 -14.97 3.36 -7.46
C ALA A 64 -15.19 4.14 -6.16
N LEU A 65 -14.19 4.91 -5.75
CA LEU A 65 -14.22 5.82 -4.62
C LEU A 65 -13.96 7.25 -5.10
N ARG A 66 -14.77 8.20 -4.66
CA ARG A 66 -14.54 9.63 -4.86
C ARG A 66 -14.47 10.30 -3.50
N PHE A 67 -13.31 10.86 -3.18
CA PHE A 67 -13.05 11.53 -1.91
C PHE A 67 -13.27 13.04 -2.07
N ALA A 68 -13.81 13.68 -1.04
CA ALA A 68 -13.93 15.11 -0.94
C ALA A 68 -13.12 15.66 0.25
N PRO A 69 -12.62 16.90 0.18
CA PRO A 69 -11.81 17.50 1.23
C PRO A 69 -12.58 17.82 2.52
N ASP A 70 -13.91 17.74 2.48
CA ASP A 70 -14.81 17.92 3.62
C ASP A 70 -15.02 16.64 4.45
N SER A 71 -14.12 15.66 4.28
CA SER A 71 -14.20 14.32 4.92
C SER A 71 -15.40 13.48 4.49
N SER A 72 -16.10 13.85 3.41
CA SER A 72 -17.10 12.98 2.77
C SER A 72 -16.49 12.16 1.63
N TYR A 73 -17.07 10.99 1.35
CA TYR A 73 -16.76 10.23 0.14
C TYR A 73 -18.02 9.67 -0.52
N ARG A 74 -17.86 9.21 -1.77
CA ARG A 74 -18.86 8.44 -2.50
C ARG A 74 -18.24 7.11 -2.93
N ARG A 75 -18.95 6.01 -2.68
CA ARG A 75 -18.68 4.71 -3.30
C ARG A 75 -19.64 4.55 -4.47
N ILE A 76 -19.10 4.28 -5.65
CA ILE A 76 -19.87 4.18 -6.89
C ILE A 76 -19.80 2.74 -7.39
N LEU A 77 -20.92 2.03 -7.44
CA LEU A 77 -20.97 0.68 -8.01
C LEU A 77 -20.95 0.78 -9.54
N LEU A 78 -19.96 0.18 -10.21
CA LEU A 78 -19.75 0.40 -11.64
C LEU A 78 -20.73 -0.34 -12.55
N SER A 79 -21.46 -1.33 -12.03
CA SER A 79 -22.45 -2.10 -12.80
C SER A 79 -23.73 -1.32 -13.06
N ASN A 80 -24.14 -0.44 -12.15
CA ASN A 80 -25.41 0.31 -12.24
C ASN A 80 -25.27 1.79 -11.88
N SER A 81 -24.06 2.27 -11.59
CA SER A 81 -23.76 3.64 -11.18
C SER A 81 -24.45 4.09 -9.89
N SER A 82 -24.91 3.15 -9.03
CA SER A 82 -25.46 3.53 -7.74
C SER A 82 -24.37 4.12 -6.84
N GLU A 83 -24.72 5.16 -6.08
CA GLU A 83 -23.79 5.81 -5.15
C GLU A 83 -24.23 5.61 -3.70
N THR A 84 -23.25 5.28 -2.84
CA THR A 84 -23.39 5.31 -1.39
C THR A 84 -22.50 6.41 -0.84
N ALA A 85 -23.09 7.35 -0.09
CA ALA A 85 -22.35 8.40 0.60
C ALA A 85 -21.74 7.86 1.90
N GLY A 86 -20.60 8.40 2.33
CA GLY A 86 -20.03 8.07 3.63
C GLY A 86 -19.05 9.13 4.09
N THR A 87 -18.36 8.86 5.20
CA THR A 87 -17.30 9.72 5.73
C THR A 87 -15.97 8.99 5.73
N TRP A 88 -14.88 9.75 5.65
CA TRP A 88 -13.53 9.20 5.68
C TRP A 88 -12.60 10.06 6.51
N LYS A 89 -11.53 9.44 7.04
CA LYS A 89 -10.46 10.14 7.74
C LYS A 89 -9.14 9.37 7.63
N LEU A 90 -8.04 10.10 7.71
CA LEU A 90 -6.70 9.54 7.86
C LEU A 90 -6.25 9.61 9.32
N THR A 91 -5.65 8.55 9.83
CA THR A 91 -5.10 8.49 11.19
C THR A 91 -3.78 7.70 11.21
N GLY A 92 -3.21 7.55 12.41
CA GLY A 92 -1.98 6.80 12.65
C GLY A 92 -0.73 7.55 12.21
N SER A 93 0.44 6.92 12.38
CA SER A 93 1.71 7.50 11.94
C SER A 93 1.69 7.77 10.44
N HIS A 94 2.15 8.97 10.06
CA HIS A 94 2.21 9.44 8.68
C HIS A 94 0.87 9.36 7.92
N ASN A 95 -0.27 9.35 8.63
CA ASN A 95 -1.61 9.27 8.06
C ASN A 95 -1.86 8.00 7.23
N ARG A 96 -1.20 6.88 7.58
CA ARG A 96 -1.30 5.63 6.82
C ARG A 96 -2.48 4.73 7.19
N ARG A 97 -3.38 5.17 8.06
CA ARG A 97 -4.65 4.46 8.30
C ARG A 97 -5.81 5.24 7.69
N LEU A 98 -6.46 4.65 6.70
CA LEU A 98 -7.68 5.15 6.10
C LEU A 98 -8.88 4.46 6.76
N HIS A 99 -9.75 5.26 7.36
CA HIS A 99 -11.05 4.81 7.86
C HIS A 99 -12.12 5.28 6.89
N LEU A 100 -12.97 4.37 6.43
CA LEU A 100 -14.20 4.67 5.72
C LEU A 100 -15.38 4.26 6.61
N THR A 101 -16.34 5.15 6.80
CA THR A 101 -17.59 4.86 7.52
C THR A 101 -18.75 5.11 6.57
N ASP A 102 -19.56 4.08 6.34
CA ASP A 102 -20.73 4.17 5.48
C ASP A 102 -21.94 4.77 6.22
N PRO A 103 -23.13 4.91 5.57
CA PRO A 103 -24.32 5.49 6.20
C PRO A 103 -24.90 4.65 7.34
N THR A 104 -24.63 3.35 7.39
CA THR A 104 -25.13 2.46 8.46
C THR A 104 -24.24 2.54 9.70
N GLY A 105 -23.07 3.18 9.57
CA GLY A 105 -22.07 3.30 10.62
C GLY A 105 -21.01 2.19 10.55
N ASP A 106 -21.06 1.33 9.53
CA ASP A 106 -20.10 0.26 9.37
C ASP A 106 -18.76 0.83 8.91
N GLN A 107 -17.72 0.54 9.70
CA GLN A 107 -16.37 1.04 9.46
C GLN A 107 -15.54 0.01 8.69
N GLN A 108 -14.82 0.48 7.68
CA GLN A 108 -13.82 -0.27 6.93
C GLN A 108 -12.46 0.41 7.08
N ASP A 109 -11.50 -0.36 7.58
CA ASP A 109 -10.15 0.13 7.87
C ASP A 109 -9.14 -0.42 6.86
N PHE A 110 -8.29 0.48 6.37
CA PHE A 110 -7.21 0.15 5.45
C PHE A 110 -5.90 0.77 5.91
N TYR A 111 -4.82 0.06 5.68
CA TYR A 111 -3.50 0.65 5.61
C TYR A 111 -3.26 1.22 4.21
N VAL A 112 -2.72 2.43 4.11
CA VAL A 112 -2.38 3.08 2.85
C VAL A 112 -0.91 2.81 2.54
N GLU A 113 -0.67 1.84 1.66
CA GLU A 113 0.68 1.43 1.27
C GLU A 113 1.35 2.53 0.43
N ALA A 114 0.64 3.01 -0.60
CA ALA A 114 1.12 4.05 -1.49
C ALA A 114 -0.04 4.81 -2.13
N ILE A 115 0.20 6.09 -2.43
CA ILE A 115 -0.69 6.94 -3.22
C ILE A 115 0.15 7.89 -4.07
N ASN A 116 -0.21 8.03 -5.35
CA ASN A 116 0.38 8.99 -6.28
C ASN A 116 -0.71 9.52 -7.21
N ALA A 117 -0.35 10.28 -8.26
CA ALA A 117 -1.33 10.88 -9.16
C ALA A 117 -2.19 9.88 -9.96
N GLU A 118 -1.76 8.63 -10.09
CA GLU A 118 -2.39 7.63 -10.96
C GLU A 118 -2.95 6.43 -10.19
N SER A 119 -2.43 6.15 -9.00
CA SER A 119 -2.71 4.92 -8.27
C SER A 119 -2.82 5.11 -6.76
N LEU A 120 -3.70 4.32 -6.17
CA LEU A 120 -3.92 4.21 -4.73
C LEU A 120 -3.86 2.73 -4.35
N PHE A 121 -2.93 2.38 -3.47
CA PHE A 121 -2.72 1.03 -2.94
C PHE A 121 -3.16 0.96 -1.49
N LEU A 122 -4.17 0.14 -1.24
CA LEU A 122 -4.73 -0.10 0.08
C LEU A 122 -4.52 -1.55 0.48
N TYR A 123 -4.22 -1.77 1.75
CA TYR A 123 -4.17 -3.09 2.36
C TYR A 123 -5.19 -3.19 3.49
N ARG A 124 -5.97 -4.27 3.51
CA ARG A 124 -6.90 -4.58 4.59
C ARG A 124 -6.30 -5.70 5.44
N ASP A 125 -6.10 -5.43 6.72
CA ASP A 125 -5.63 -6.39 7.72
C ASP A 125 -6.74 -6.90 8.65
N ARG A 126 -7.88 -6.18 8.74
CA ARG A 126 -9.02 -6.48 9.64
C ARG A 126 -10.37 -6.18 8.97
N GLY A 127 -11.46 -6.70 9.53
CA GLY A 127 -12.83 -6.39 9.05
C GLY A 127 -13.23 -7.08 7.74
N GLY A 128 -12.55 -8.17 7.37
CA GLY A 128 -12.84 -8.98 6.18
C GLY A 128 -11.65 -9.85 5.78
N PRO A 129 -11.68 -10.52 4.61
CA PRO A 129 -10.51 -11.21 4.08
C PRO A 129 -9.34 -10.25 3.93
N ALA A 130 -8.20 -10.62 4.49
CA ALA A 130 -6.99 -9.83 4.32
C ALA A 130 -6.60 -9.79 2.84
N GLY A 131 -6.16 -8.62 2.38
CA GLY A 131 -5.86 -8.44 0.97
C GLY A 131 -5.45 -7.03 0.59
N SER A 132 -4.83 -6.93 -0.59
CA SER A 132 -4.47 -5.65 -1.20
C SER A 132 -5.48 -5.25 -2.28
N PHE A 133 -5.66 -3.95 -2.46
CA PHE A 133 -6.58 -3.33 -3.41
C PHE A 133 -5.83 -2.21 -4.13
N MET A 134 -5.73 -2.31 -5.45
CA MET A 134 -5.16 -1.26 -6.29
C MET A 134 -6.29 -0.52 -7.00
N PHE A 135 -6.34 0.78 -6.78
CA PHE A 135 -7.22 1.69 -7.50
C PHE A 135 -6.41 2.52 -8.49
N LYS A 136 -7.04 2.88 -9.61
CA LYS A 136 -6.46 3.75 -10.64
C LYS A 136 -7.41 4.91 -10.96
N THR A 137 -6.86 6.01 -11.45
CA THR A 137 -7.66 7.17 -11.89
C THR A 137 -8.36 6.94 -13.24
N VAL A 138 -7.83 6.02 -14.04
CA VAL A 138 -8.45 5.54 -15.28
C VAL A 138 -9.26 4.27 -14.99
N ARG A 139 -10.46 4.19 -15.58
CA ARG A 139 -11.39 3.07 -15.43
C ARG A 139 -10.90 1.79 -16.12
#